data_AF-A0A2N0X7P2-F1
#
_entry.id   AF-A0A2N0X7P2-F1
#
_cell.length_a   1.000
_cell.length_b   1.000
_cell.length_c   1.000
_cell.angle_alpha   90.00
_cell.angle_beta   90.00
_cell.angle_gamma   90.00
#
_symmetry.space_group_name_H-M   'P 1'
#
loop_
_entity.id
_entity.type
_entity.pdbx_description
1 polymer ?
#
loop_
_entity_poly.entity_id
_entity_poly.type
_entity_poly.pdbx_seq_one_letter_code
_entity_poly.pdbx_strand_id
1 'polypeptide(L)'
;MRLMRGLSQQDLAELAGISRNQVSNLERNENTSTKSSDPVLSTVYKLARALQVPPAVLLPGVGHEVDVICHQRTGIEISFTWPETEQDTMAFRPRELVTRWNSDPSGGYESWVEEARRQGVWDPDRE
;
A
#
# COMPACT_ATOMS: atom_id res chain seq x y z
N MET A 1 0.33 -6.93 -0.01
CA MET A 1 0.51 -5.49 -0.32
C MET A 1 -0.72 -4.89 -1.00
N ARG A 2 -0.99 -5.12 -2.30
CA ARG A 2 -2.11 -4.43 -2.99
C ARG A 2 -3.49 -4.67 -2.37
N LEU A 3 -3.74 -5.88 -1.87
CA LEU A 3 -5.01 -6.24 -1.24
C LEU A 3 -5.22 -5.47 0.07
N MET A 4 -4.16 -5.26 0.87
CA MET A 4 -4.21 -4.44 2.08
C MET A 4 -4.56 -2.98 1.73
N ARG A 5 -4.09 -2.52 0.57
CA ARG A 5 -4.42 -1.22 0.00
C ARG A 5 -5.81 -1.15 -0.64
N GLY A 6 -6.55 -2.27 -0.73
CA GLY A 6 -7.84 -2.32 -1.40
C GLY A 6 -7.76 -2.18 -2.92
N LEU A 7 -6.61 -2.48 -3.52
CA LEU A 7 -6.34 -2.32 -4.95
C LEU A 7 -6.52 -3.64 -5.72
N SER A 8 -7.20 -3.55 -6.86
CA SER A 8 -7.18 -4.57 -7.91
C SER A 8 -5.81 -4.58 -8.62
N GLN A 9 -5.53 -5.62 -9.42
CA GLN A 9 -4.33 -5.62 -10.27
C GLN A 9 -4.37 -4.53 -11.34
N GLN A 10 -5.58 -4.19 -11.81
CA GLN A 10 -5.78 -3.13 -12.79
C GLN A 10 -5.49 -1.75 -12.16
N ASP A 11 -6.00 -1.51 -10.95
CA ASP A 11 -5.80 -0.25 -10.23
C ASP A 11 -4.31 -0.01 -9.96
N LEU A 12 -3.59 -1.05 -9.51
CA LEU A 12 -2.14 -0.96 -9.28
C LEU A 12 -1.37 -0.69 -10.58
N ALA A 13 -1.78 -1.31 -11.69
CA ALA A 13 -1.16 -1.11 -13.00
C ALA A 13 -1.30 0.34 -13.48
N GLU A 14 -2.51 0.90 -13.35
CA GLU A 14 -2.80 2.29 -13.68
C GLU A 14 -2.00 3.27 -12.81
N LEU A 15 -2.00 3.08 -11.49
CA LEU A 15 -1.25 3.92 -10.55
C LEU A 15 0.27 3.88 -10.78
N ALA A 16 0.80 2.70 -11.12
CA ALA A 16 2.23 2.50 -11.37
C ALA A 16 2.66 2.85 -12.82
N GLY A 17 1.71 3.07 -13.73
CA GLY A 17 1.99 3.30 -15.15
C GLY A 17 2.68 2.10 -15.81
N ILE A 18 2.20 0.89 -15.53
CA ILE A 18 2.66 -0.37 -16.14
C ILE A 18 1.47 -1.21 -16.61
N SER A 19 1.70 -2.31 -17.33
CA SER A 19 0.58 -3.16 -17.79
C SER A 19 0.03 -4.06 -16.67
N ARG A 20 -1.28 -4.34 -16.68
CA ARG A 20 -1.90 -5.34 -15.77
C ARG A 20 -1.23 -6.71 -15.88
N ASN A 21 -0.84 -7.11 -17.09
CA ASN A 21 -0.13 -8.37 -17.31
C ASN A 21 1.22 -8.39 -16.61
N GLN A 22 1.95 -7.26 -16.63
CA GLN A 22 3.21 -7.11 -15.89
C GLN A 22 2.99 -7.21 -14.38
N VAL A 23 1.94 -6.60 -13.83
CA VAL A 23 1.56 -6.78 -12.42
C VAL A 23 1.27 -8.26 -12.10
N SER A 24 0.47 -8.92 -12.93
CA SER A 24 0.13 -10.34 -12.75
C SER A 24 1.36 -11.26 -12.77
N ASN A 25 2.30 -11.01 -13.70
CA ASN A 25 3.55 -11.77 -13.80
C ASN A 25 4.45 -11.55 -12.58
N LEU A 26 4.55 -10.32 -12.09
CA LEU A 26 5.30 -9.98 -10.88
C LEU A 26 4.72 -10.69 -9.64
N GLU A 27 3.38 -10.71 -9.49
CA GLU A 27 2.72 -11.38 -8.35
C GLU A 27 2.91 -12.91 -8.35
N ARG A 28 3.03 -13.52 -9.53
CA ARG A 28 3.26 -14.96 -9.69
C ARG A 28 4.74 -15.34 -9.66
N ASN A 29 5.65 -14.36 -9.59
CA ASN A 29 7.08 -14.54 -9.82
C ASN A 29 7.38 -15.26 -11.15
N GLU A 30 6.64 -14.93 -12.20
CA GLU A 30 6.77 -15.57 -13.51
C GLU A 30 7.30 -14.62 -14.59
N ASN A 31 8.05 -15.20 -15.52
CA ASN A 31 8.36 -14.59 -16.80
C ASN A 31 8.15 -15.60 -17.95
N THR A 32 8.41 -15.18 -19.19
CA THR A 32 8.15 -15.94 -20.42
C THR A 32 8.87 -17.31 -20.50
N SER A 33 9.81 -17.64 -19.61
CA SER A 33 10.49 -18.94 -19.63
C SER A 33 11.15 -19.30 -18.29
N THR A 34 10.45 -20.08 -17.45
CA THR A 34 10.99 -20.83 -16.28
C THR A 34 11.89 -20.08 -15.29
N LYS A 35 11.97 -18.76 -15.41
CA LYS A 35 12.84 -17.88 -14.64
C LYS A 35 11.97 -17.01 -13.76
N SER A 36 12.48 -16.73 -12.56
CA SER A 36 11.88 -15.75 -11.65
C SER A 36 11.71 -14.40 -12.34
N SER A 37 10.73 -13.65 -11.89
CA SER A 37 10.55 -12.26 -12.32
C SER A 37 11.75 -11.43 -11.86
N ASP A 38 12.36 -10.68 -12.78
CA ASP A 38 13.48 -9.78 -12.51
C ASP A 38 13.09 -8.34 -12.91
N PRO A 39 12.26 -7.66 -12.11
CA PRO A 39 11.86 -6.29 -12.41
C PRO A 39 13.06 -5.36 -12.32
N VAL A 40 13.27 -4.55 -13.36
CA VAL A 40 14.21 -3.43 -13.29
C VAL A 40 13.87 -2.51 -12.12
N LEU A 41 14.88 -1.90 -11.51
CA LEU A 41 14.74 -1.07 -10.31
C LEU A 41 13.68 0.03 -10.46
N SER A 42 13.56 0.64 -11.65
CA SER A 42 12.53 1.65 -11.92
C SER A 42 11.10 1.11 -11.77
N THR A 43 10.86 -0.17 -12.04
CA THR A 43 9.57 -0.83 -11.82
C THR A 43 9.29 -1.00 -10.32
N VAL A 44 10.31 -1.38 -9.54
CA VAL A 44 10.20 -1.46 -8.07
C VAL A 44 9.81 -0.11 -7.48
N TYR A 45 10.46 0.98 -7.91
CA TYR A 45 10.13 2.33 -7.42
C TYR A 45 8.74 2.81 -7.85
N LYS A 46 8.31 2.51 -9.08
CA LYS A 46 6.94 2.81 -9.53
C LYS A 46 5.89 2.09 -8.68
N LEU A 47 6.10 0.81 -8.38
CA LEU A 47 5.21 0.02 -7.55
C LEU A 47 5.22 0.49 -6.10
N ALA A 48 6.40 0.78 -5.53
CA ALA A 48 6.54 1.31 -4.18
C ALA A 48 5.77 2.63 -4.02
N ARG A 49 5.91 3.54 -4.99
CA ARG A 49 5.15 4.80 -5.05
C ARG A 49 3.65 4.54 -5.14
N ALA A 50 3.20 3.66 -6.03
CA ALA A 50 1.79 3.34 -6.21
C ALA A 50 1.17 2.68 -4.97
N LEU A 51 1.92 1.85 -4.25
CA LEU A 51 1.50 1.21 -3.00
C LEU A 51 1.69 2.09 -1.77
N GLN A 52 2.33 3.26 -1.92
CA GLN A 52 2.72 4.15 -0.82
C GLN A 52 3.50 3.41 0.27
N VAL A 53 4.52 2.66 -0.14
CA VAL A 53 5.43 1.94 0.76
C VAL A 53 6.88 2.30 0.40
N PRO A 54 7.83 2.23 1.33
CA PRO A 54 9.24 2.35 0.99
C PRO A 54 9.69 1.22 0.06
N PRO A 55 10.61 1.44 -0.91
CA PRO A 55 11.07 0.39 -1.83
C PRO A 55 11.61 -0.87 -1.12
N ALA A 56 12.21 -0.70 0.06
CA ALA A 56 12.70 -1.79 0.90
C ALA A 56 11.63 -2.84 1.22
N VAL A 57 10.36 -2.44 1.31
CA VAL A 57 9.22 -3.35 1.58
C VAL A 57 8.99 -4.34 0.43
N LEU A 58 9.44 -4.02 -0.78
CA LEU A 58 9.28 -4.86 -1.97
C LEU A 58 10.52 -5.72 -2.27
N LEU A 59 11.61 -5.52 -1.52
CA LEU A 59 12.88 -6.21 -1.74
C LEU A 59 13.06 -7.29 -0.66
N PRO A 60 13.36 -8.54 -1.03
CA PRO A 60 13.67 -9.57 -0.03
C PRO A 60 15.06 -9.34 0.56
N GLY A 61 15.23 -9.58 1.86
CA GLY A 61 16.54 -9.63 2.51
C GLY A 61 17.30 -8.29 2.57
N VAL A 62 16.60 -7.14 2.57
CA VAL A 62 17.22 -5.79 2.56
C VAL A 62 18.25 -5.56 3.67
N GLY A 63 18.05 -6.18 4.83
CA GLY A 63 18.93 -6.02 5.99
C GLY A 63 20.17 -6.91 5.98
N HIS A 64 20.43 -7.62 4.89
CA HIS A 64 21.41 -8.71 4.86
C HIS A 64 22.26 -8.70 3.59
N GLU A 65 23.43 -9.31 3.67
CA GLU A 65 24.22 -9.63 2.48
C GLU A 65 23.53 -10.71 1.63
N VAL A 66 23.73 -10.61 0.31
CA VAL A 66 23.21 -11.58 -0.66
C VAL A 66 24.12 -12.80 -0.66
N ASP A 67 23.55 -13.97 -0.45
CA ASP A 67 24.27 -15.25 -0.49
C ASP A 67 23.75 -16.11 -1.65
N VAL A 68 24.54 -17.10 -2.06
CA VAL A 68 24.25 -18.03 -3.15
C VAL A 68 23.02 -18.89 -2.84
N ILE A 69 22.79 -19.21 -1.56
CA ILE A 69 21.64 -19.99 -1.08
C ILE A 69 21.04 -19.31 0.15
N CYS A 70 19.71 -19.23 0.22
CA CYS A 70 19.01 -18.78 1.42
C CYS A 70 19.28 -19.74 2.60
N HIS A 71 19.94 -19.26 3.65
CA HIS A 71 20.20 -20.01 4.88
C HIS A 71 19.57 -19.32 6.10
N GLN A 72 19.44 -20.02 7.23
CA GLN A 72 18.98 -19.42 8.49
C GLN A 72 20.06 -18.48 9.05
N ARG A 73 19.68 -17.24 9.40
CA ARG A 73 20.63 -16.14 9.67
C ARG A 73 20.76 -15.83 11.17
N THR A 74 21.96 -15.42 11.59
CA THR A 74 22.30 -14.96 12.96
C THR A 74 23.20 -13.71 12.87
N GLY A 75 23.06 -12.73 13.77
CA GLY A 75 23.91 -11.53 13.81
C GLY A 75 23.20 -10.22 14.19
N ILE A 76 23.92 -9.10 14.07
CA ILE A 76 23.38 -7.74 14.22
C ILE A 76 22.77 -7.32 12.87
N GLU A 77 21.49 -6.99 12.84
CA GLU A 77 20.75 -6.69 11.60
C GLU A 77 20.52 -5.19 11.42
N ILE A 78 20.47 -4.74 10.16
CA ILE A 78 19.92 -3.43 9.81
C ILE A 78 18.40 -3.52 10.01
N SER A 79 17.89 -2.89 11.07
CA SER A 79 16.45 -2.87 11.35
C SER A 79 15.74 -1.84 10.47
N PHE A 80 14.76 -2.28 9.70
CA PHE A 80 13.85 -1.43 8.93
C PHE A 80 12.42 -1.67 9.43
N THR A 81 11.79 -0.65 10.00
CA THR A 81 10.44 -0.77 10.58
C THR A 81 9.42 -0.23 9.60
N TRP A 82 8.59 -1.12 9.08
CA TRP A 82 7.38 -0.77 8.32
C TRP A 82 6.39 -1.93 8.43
N PRO A 83 5.09 -1.69 8.67
CA PRO A 83 4.48 -0.40 9.00
C PRO A 83 4.94 0.14 10.36
N GLU A 84 5.07 1.47 10.48
CA GLU A 84 5.33 2.13 11.76
C GLU A 84 4.01 2.56 12.43
N THR A 85 3.01 2.88 11.61
CA THR A 85 1.70 3.35 12.04
C THR A 85 0.57 2.56 11.37
N GLU A 86 -0.64 2.58 11.92
CA GLU A 86 -1.79 1.89 11.30
C GLU A 86 -2.07 2.41 9.88
N GLN A 87 -1.86 3.71 9.64
CA GLN A 87 -2.05 4.38 8.36
C GLN A 87 -1.16 3.79 7.25
N ASP A 88 -0.02 3.20 7.60
CA ASP A 88 0.89 2.58 6.64
C ASP A 88 0.29 1.35 5.97
N THR A 89 -0.72 0.69 6.56
CA THR A 89 -1.38 -0.48 5.97
C THR A 89 -2.83 -0.26 5.56
N MET A 90 -3.43 0.88 5.91
CA MET A 90 -4.81 1.20 5.59
C MET A 90 -5.08 1.14 4.07
N ALA A 91 -6.29 0.68 3.72
CA ALA A 91 -6.78 0.75 2.35
C ALA A 91 -6.91 2.21 1.89
N PHE A 92 -6.80 2.46 0.58
CA PHE A 92 -6.83 3.82 0.04
C PHE A 92 -8.11 4.58 0.39
N ARG A 93 -9.29 3.94 0.25
CA ARG A 93 -10.58 4.57 0.56
C ARG A 93 -10.69 5.02 2.03
N PRO A 94 -10.40 4.17 3.04
CA PRO A 94 -10.29 4.61 4.43
C PRO A 94 -9.21 5.68 4.66
N ARG A 95 -8.04 5.59 4.00
CA ARG A 95 -6.96 6.56 4.18
C ARG A 95 -7.32 7.96 3.68
N GLU A 96 -8.01 8.07 2.55
CA GLU A 96 -8.54 9.35 2.05
C GLU A 96 -9.55 9.96 3.03
N LEU A 97 -10.42 9.14 3.61
CA LEU A 97 -11.38 9.57 4.63
C LEU A 97 -10.67 10.03 5.92
N VAL A 98 -9.66 9.31 6.39
CA VAL A 98 -8.85 9.68 7.56
C VAL A 98 -8.03 10.94 7.28
N THR A 99 -7.46 11.08 6.08
CA THR A 99 -6.73 12.29 5.68
C THR A 99 -7.68 13.49 5.66
N ARG A 100 -8.88 13.32 5.09
CA ARG A 100 -9.94 14.35 5.11
C ARG A 100 -10.38 14.69 6.53
N TRP A 101 -10.51 13.70 7.41
CA TRP A 101 -10.85 13.88 8.83
C TRP A 101 -9.77 14.69 9.58
N ASN A 102 -8.50 14.36 9.36
CA ASN A 102 -7.36 15.05 9.98
C ASN A 102 -7.11 16.45 9.39
N SER A 103 -7.58 16.72 8.17
CA SER A 103 -7.38 18.01 7.47
C SER A 103 -8.55 18.96 7.64
N ASP A 104 -9.63 18.55 8.30
CA ASP A 104 -10.83 19.35 8.47
C ASP A 104 -10.64 20.38 9.60
N PRO A 105 -10.55 21.69 9.30
CA PRO A 105 -10.40 22.72 10.31
C PRO A 105 -11.68 22.94 11.12
N SER A 106 -12.81 22.33 10.74
CA SER A 106 -14.14 22.61 11.28
C SER A 106 -14.65 21.61 12.33
N GLY A 107 -13.82 20.67 12.80
CA GLY A 107 -14.13 19.82 13.97
C GLY A 107 -14.53 18.38 13.67
N GLY A 108 -14.30 17.89 12.45
CA GLY A 108 -14.44 16.48 12.10
C GLY A 108 -15.89 15.96 12.09
N TYR A 109 -16.03 14.63 12.22
CA TYR A 109 -17.30 13.89 12.05
C TYR A 109 -18.46 14.43 12.90
N GLU A 110 -18.23 14.78 14.18
CA GLU A 110 -19.27 15.31 15.07
C GLU A 110 -19.79 16.68 14.62
N SER A 111 -18.92 17.56 14.11
CA SER A 111 -19.32 18.85 13.56
C SER A 111 -20.16 18.70 12.29
N TRP A 112 -19.76 17.77 11.41
CA TRP A 112 -20.54 17.46 10.20
C TRP A 112 -21.88 16.81 10.51
N VAL A 113 -21.94 15.92 11.51
CA VAL A 113 -23.17 15.27 12.00
C VAL A 113 -24.10 16.28 12.66
N GLU A 114 -23.58 17.18 13.51
CA GLU A 114 -24.32 18.30 14.10
C GLU A 114 -24.90 19.23 13.03
N GLU A 115 -24.10 19.58 12.01
CA GLU A 115 -24.50 20.41 10.88
C GLU A 115 -25.58 19.73 10.03
N ALA A 116 -25.40 18.46 9.71
CA ALA A 116 -26.34 17.67 8.92
C ALA A 116 -27.66 17.43 9.68
N ARG A 117 -27.63 17.27 11.02
CA ARG A 117 -28.83 17.27 11.88
C ARG A 117 -29.52 18.64 11.88
N ARG A 118 -28.74 19.72 12.02
CA ARG A 118 -29.26 21.10 12.02
C ARG A 118 -29.94 21.48 10.70
N GLN A 119 -29.45 20.96 9.58
CA GLN A 119 -30.05 21.15 8.27
C GLN A 119 -31.15 20.11 7.95
N GLY A 120 -31.40 19.15 8.85
CA GLY A 120 -32.40 18.09 8.67
C GLY A 120 -32.07 17.08 7.56
N VAL A 121 -30.81 17.00 7.15
CA VAL A 121 -30.33 16.18 6.02
C VAL A 121 -29.96 14.75 6.47
N TRP A 122 -29.68 14.55 7.75
CA TRP A 122 -29.30 13.26 8.32
C TRP A 122 -30.04 12.96 9.64
N ASP A 123 -30.66 11.78 9.70
CA ASP A 123 -31.35 11.23 10.87
C ASP A 123 -30.91 9.76 11.05
N PRO A 124 -30.20 9.41 12.14
CA PRO A 124 -29.66 8.05 12.33
C PRO A 124 -30.73 6.98 12.55
N ASP A 125 -31.98 7.37 12.81
CA ASP A 125 -33.11 6.44 13.07
C ASP A 125 -34.01 6.25 11.83
N ARG A 126 -33.62 6.76 10.67
CA ARG A 126 -34.29 6.50 9.39
C ARG A 126 -33.63 5.32 8.67
N GLU A 127 -34.27 4.15 8.77
CA GLU A 127 -33.97 2.94 7.98
C GLU A 127 -34.26 3.13 6.47
#